data_AF-A0A945GPM8-F1
#
_entry.id   AF-A0A945GPM8-F1
#
_cell.length_a   1.000
_cell.length_b   1.000
_cell.length_c   1.000
_cell.angle_alpha   90.00
_cell.angle_beta   90.00
_cell.angle_gamma   90.00
#
_symmetry.space_group_name_H-M   'P 1'
#
loop_
_entity.id
_entity.type
_entity.pdbx_description
1 polymer ?
#
loop_
_entity_poly.entity_id
_entity_poly.type
_entity_poly.pdbx_seq_one_letter_code
_entity_poly.pdbx_strand_id
1 'polypeptide(L)'
;MRAIDYARHNAEVRTIWDTYRRGAPIRVPMILGINPRYTTFDHPANPRATTFEQYFTDPEVMLTRQLEHQSWVRRHVPQDVEMGPPESGWEVYVDFQNSYEAGWFGCQIRYFDDEAPDTLPLLQREEDKNGIFDAGVPDPFAGGLMQRNWDFFEYFKNRQRDGFTWEGKPIAD
;
A
#
# COMPACT_ATOMS: atom_id res chain seq x y z
N MET A 1 -5.70 21.42 16.51
CA MET A 1 -4.78 21.57 15.36
C MET A 1 -5.32 22.69 14.48
N ARG A 2 -4.50 23.61 13.95
CA ARG A 2 -5.00 24.65 13.02
C ARG A 2 -5.44 23.98 11.72
N ALA A 3 -6.55 24.43 11.13
CA ALA A 3 -6.97 23.97 9.82
C ALA A 3 -5.89 24.31 8.79
N ILE A 4 -5.52 23.33 7.95
CA ILE A 4 -4.50 23.50 6.91
C ILE A 4 -5.20 24.06 5.67
N ASP A 5 -4.65 25.14 5.12
CA ASP A 5 -5.03 25.65 3.81
C ASP A 5 -4.35 24.79 2.73
N TYR A 6 -5.10 23.85 2.15
CA TYR A 6 -4.56 22.93 1.14
C TYR A 6 -4.09 23.65 -0.12
N ALA A 7 -4.74 24.74 -0.54
CA ALA A 7 -4.34 25.45 -1.75
C ALA A 7 -2.97 26.09 -1.57
N ARG A 8 -2.76 26.74 -0.42
CA ARG A 8 -1.46 27.32 -0.06
C ARG A 8 -0.39 26.24 0.11
N HIS A 9 -0.71 25.16 0.84
CA HIS A 9 0.20 24.03 1.06
C HIS A 9 0.64 23.41 -0.27
N ASN A 10 -0.30 23.05 -1.14
CA ASN A 10 -0.02 22.42 -2.43
C ASN A 10 0.82 23.32 -3.35
N ALA A 11 0.63 24.65 -3.29
CA ALA A 11 1.48 25.60 -4.02
C ALA A 11 2.93 25.62 -3.50
N GLU A 12 3.13 25.54 -2.19
CA GLU A 12 4.45 25.42 -1.58
C GLU A 12 5.11 24.08 -1.97
N VAL A 13 4.39 22.95 -1.84
CA VAL A 13 4.85 21.60 -2.20
C VAL A 13 5.34 21.54 -3.65
N ARG A 14 4.57 22.11 -4.60
CA ARG A 14 5.00 22.20 -6.01
C ARG A 14 6.33 22.94 -6.14
N THR A 15 6.45 24.09 -5.50
CA THR A 15 7.69 24.90 -5.53
C THR A 15 8.88 24.11 -4.98
N ILE A 16 8.70 23.40 -3.87
CA ILE A 16 9.74 22.57 -3.25
C ILE A 16 10.20 21.48 -4.21
N TRP A 17 9.28 20.70 -4.76
CA TRP A 17 9.63 19.62 -5.68
C TRP A 17 10.25 20.14 -6.99
N ASP A 18 9.76 21.25 -7.53
CA ASP A 18 10.34 21.85 -8.74
C ASP A 18 11.77 22.34 -8.49
N THR A 19 12.00 23.01 -7.36
CA THR A 19 13.35 23.49 -6.98
C THR A 19 14.31 22.34 -6.68
N TYR A 20 13.82 21.26 -6.05
CA TYR A 20 14.59 20.06 -5.78
C TYR A 20 14.99 19.34 -7.08
N ARG A 21 14.04 19.09 -7.97
CA ARG A 21 14.26 18.36 -9.24
C ARG A 21 15.21 19.09 -10.19
N ARG A 22 15.25 20.44 -10.14
CA ARG A 22 16.22 21.24 -10.92
C ARG A 22 17.60 21.39 -10.25
N GLY A 23 17.84 20.76 -9.10
CA GLY A 23 19.11 20.82 -8.38
C GLY A 23 19.37 22.12 -7.60
N ALA A 24 18.35 22.92 -7.33
CA ALA A 24 18.46 24.15 -6.54
C ALA A 24 17.40 24.21 -5.43
N PRO A 25 17.38 23.24 -4.50
CA PRO A 25 16.32 23.10 -3.51
C PRO A 25 16.27 24.31 -2.57
N ILE A 26 15.07 24.85 -2.33
CA ILE A 26 14.85 25.87 -1.28
C ILE A 26 14.90 25.28 0.13
N ARG A 27 14.63 23.97 0.24
CA ARG A 27 14.84 23.11 1.39
C ARG A 27 14.77 21.64 0.95
N VAL A 28 15.14 20.73 1.83
CA VAL A 28 14.99 19.28 1.59
C VAL A 28 13.50 18.91 1.62
N PRO A 29 12.96 18.25 0.58
CA PRO A 29 11.61 17.68 0.64
C PRO A 29 11.54 16.57 1.68
N MET A 30 10.47 16.57 2.48
CA MET A 30 10.20 15.61 3.54
C MET A 30 8.89 14.89 3.25
N ILE A 31 8.99 13.57 3.08
CA ILE A 31 7.85 12.67 2.95
C ILE A 31 7.93 11.60 4.04
N LEU A 32 6.78 11.06 4.43
CA LEU A 32 6.70 9.93 5.37
C LEU A 32 6.35 8.67 4.59
N GLY A 33 7.18 7.63 4.71
CA GLY A 33 6.94 6.31 4.13
C GLY A 33 5.90 5.52 4.93
N ILE A 34 4.66 6.03 4.97
CA ILE A 34 3.54 5.40 5.67
C ILE A 34 2.62 4.68 4.67
N ASN A 35 2.03 3.58 5.14
CA ASN A 35 1.10 2.75 4.39
C ASN A 35 -0.04 2.31 5.32
N PRO A 36 -1.02 1.51 4.84
CA PRO A 36 -2.16 1.09 5.66
C PRO A 36 -1.80 0.48 7.01
N ARG A 37 -0.61 -0.13 7.19
CA ARG A 37 -0.17 -0.74 8.47
C ARG A 37 -0.28 0.21 9.66
N TYR A 38 0.07 1.49 9.45
CA TYR A 38 0.06 2.50 10.52
C TYR A 38 -1.34 2.91 10.94
N THR A 39 -2.33 2.45 10.20
CA THR A 39 -3.72 2.84 10.37
C THR A 39 -4.65 1.64 10.41
N THR A 40 -4.14 0.42 10.54
CA THR A 40 -4.97 -0.80 10.58
C THR A 40 -5.62 -0.97 11.95
N PHE A 41 -4.87 -0.78 13.04
CA PHE A 41 -5.35 -1.07 14.40
C PHE A 41 -5.98 0.16 15.06
N ASP A 42 -7.24 0.04 15.50
CA ASP A 42 -8.00 1.05 16.24
C ASP A 42 -7.72 2.50 15.80
N HIS A 43 -7.84 2.75 14.50
CA HIS A 43 -7.48 4.01 13.89
C HIS A 43 -8.69 4.65 13.20
N PRO A 44 -8.90 5.97 13.30
CA PRO A 44 -10.02 6.65 12.63
C PRO A 44 -10.01 6.52 11.10
N ALA A 45 -8.85 6.20 10.52
CA ALA A 45 -8.72 5.90 9.09
C ALA A 45 -9.14 4.47 8.71
N ASN A 46 -9.52 3.61 9.67
CA ASN A 46 -10.06 2.26 9.45
C ASN A 46 -11.47 2.15 10.08
N PRO A 47 -12.45 2.93 9.58
CA PRO A 47 -13.80 2.94 10.16
C PRO A 47 -14.54 1.59 10.03
N ARG A 48 -14.07 0.71 9.14
CA ARG A 48 -14.64 -0.62 8.89
C ARG A 48 -14.03 -1.71 9.77
N ALA A 49 -13.04 -1.38 10.61
CA ALA A 49 -12.28 -2.34 11.41
C ALA A 49 -11.71 -3.50 10.55
N THR A 50 -11.27 -3.19 9.33
CA THR A 50 -10.67 -4.16 8.42
C THR A 50 -9.43 -4.78 9.04
N THR A 51 -9.38 -6.10 9.07
CA THR A 51 -8.21 -6.86 9.55
C THR A 51 -7.21 -7.09 8.42
N PHE A 52 -5.98 -7.47 8.77
CA PHE A 52 -4.99 -7.85 7.76
C PHE A 52 -5.37 -9.09 6.98
N GLU A 53 -6.05 -10.06 7.58
CA GLU A 53 -6.53 -11.25 6.87
C GLU A 53 -7.48 -10.86 5.74
N GLN A 54 -8.45 -9.99 6.02
CA GLN A 54 -9.37 -9.47 5.01
C GLN A 54 -8.60 -8.68 3.94
N TYR A 55 -7.68 -7.82 4.35
CA TYR A 55 -6.84 -7.03 3.45
C TYR A 55 -5.99 -7.89 2.49
N PHE A 56 -5.50 -9.06 2.94
CA PHE A 56 -4.64 -9.95 2.16
C PHE A 56 -5.40 -10.97 1.29
N THR A 57 -6.70 -11.10 1.48
CA THR A 57 -7.51 -12.16 0.86
C THR A 57 -8.64 -11.64 -0.03
N ASP A 58 -8.97 -10.35 0.06
CA ASP A 58 -9.99 -9.72 -0.78
C ASP A 58 -9.45 -8.44 -1.46
N PRO A 59 -9.42 -8.36 -2.81
CA PRO A 59 -8.91 -7.20 -3.51
C PRO A 59 -9.80 -5.96 -3.34
N GLU A 60 -11.12 -6.11 -3.19
CA GLU A 60 -12.01 -4.96 -2.93
C GLU A 60 -11.74 -4.32 -1.57
N VAL A 61 -11.51 -5.18 -0.56
CA VAL A 61 -11.12 -4.76 0.77
C VAL A 61 -9.76 -4.05 0.72
N MET A 62 -8.78 -4.60 -0.01
CA MET A 62 -7.47 -3.96 -0.19
C MET A 62 -7.60 -2.57 -0.81
N LEU A 63 -8.33 -2.46 -1.92
CA LEU A 63 -8.58 -1.20 -2.62
C LEU A 63 -9.21 -0.17 -1.68
N THR A 64 -10.33 -0.54 -1.04
CA THR A 64 -11.08 0.35 -0.17
C THR A 64 -10.23 0.83 1.01
N ARG A 65 -9.49 -0.08 1.63
CA ARG A 65 -8.64 0.24 2.77
C ARG A 65 -7.51 1.19 2.39
N GLN A 66 -6.88 1.01 1.22
CA GLN A 66 -5.87 1.96 0.74
C GLN A 66 -6.45 3.37 0.52
N LEU A 67 -7.64 3.46 -0.06
CA LEU A 67 -8.31 4.73 -0.31
C LEU A 67 -8.67 5.46 1.00
N GLU A 68 -9.19 4.74 2.00
CA GLU A 68 -9.43 5.31 3.33
C GLU A 68 -8.13 5.82 3.99
N HIS A 69 -7.07 5.02 3.94
CA HIS A 69 -5.76 5.41 4.48
C HIS A 69 -5.27 6.70 3.82
N GLN A 70 -5.24 6.73 2.48
CA GLN A 70 -4.79 7.89 1.73
C GLN A 70 -5.66 9.12 1.97
N SER A 71 -6.99 8.96 1.98
CA SER A 71 -7.94 10.03 2.30
C SER A 71 -7.65 10.65 3.65
N TRP A 72 -7.31 9.84 4.65
CA TRP A 72 -6.96 10.34 5.98
C TRP A 72 -5.59 11.02 6.00
N VAL A 73 -4.55 10.38 5.44
CA VAL A 73 -3.18 10.92 5.39
C VAL A 73 -3.14 12.29 4.72
N ARG A 74 -3.78 12.42 3.55
CA ARG A 74 -3.86 13.66 2.77
C ARG A 74 -4.59 14.82 3.48
N ARG A 75 -5.19 14.57 4.65
CA ARG A 75 -5.90 15.58 5.45
C ARG A 75 -5.28 15.83 6.82
N HIS A 76 -4.54 14.87 7.36
CA HIS A 76 -4.10 14.91 8.76
C HIS A 76 -2.58 14.87 8.94
N VAL A 77 -1.82 14.52 7.90
CA VAL A 77 -0.37 14.35 7.98
C VAL A 77 0.33 15.42 7.15
N PRO A 78 0.91 16.46 7.79
CA PRO A 78 1.70 17.46 7.09
C PRO A 78 3.01 16.84 6.58
N GLN A 79 3.20 16.91 5.27
CA GLN A 79 4.42 16.47 4.57
C GLN A 79 4.47 17.16 3.21
N ASP A 80 5.58 17.03 2.49
CA ASP A 80 5.74 17.59 1.14
C ASP A 80 5.07 16.71 0.08
N VAL A 81 3.79 16.41 0.31
CA VAL A 81 2.88 15.72 -0.60
C VAL A 81 1.62 16.57 -0.71
N GLU A 82 0.97 16.51 -1.86
CA GLU A 82 -0.32 17.15 -2.09
C GLU A 82 -1.35 16.73 -1.02
N MET A 83 -2.03 17.71 -0.43
CA MET A 83 -3.12 17.52 0.51
C MET A 83 -4.49 17.68 -0.16
N GLY A 84 -5.49 17.00 0.41
CA GLY A 84 -6.82 16.86 -0.17
C GLY A 84 -6.90 15.77 -1.25
N PRO A 85 -8.10 15.56 -1.85
CA PRO A 85 -8.28 14.60 -2.94
C PRO A 85 -7.32 14.91 -4.11
N PRO A 86 -6.54 13.93 -4.58
CA PRO A 86 -5.53 14.14 -5.61
C PRO A 86 -6.11 14.64 -6.93
N GLU A 87 -5.44 15.61 -7.54
CA GLU A 87 -5.79 16.06 -8.89
C GLU A 87 -5.60 14.95 -9.93
N SER A 88 -4.53 14.17 -9.82
CA SER A 88 -4.16 13.07 -10.73
C SER A 88 -4.93 11.76 -10.49
N GLY A 89 -5.77 11.69 -9.46
CA GLY A 89 -6.43 10.45 -9.04
C GLY A 89 -5.68 9.72 -7.92
N TRP A 90 -6.32 8.70 -7.36
CA TRP A 90 -5.83 7.93 -6.22
C TRP A 90 -4.86 6.84 -6.66
N GLU A 91 -3.67 6.81 -6.07
CA GLU A 91 -2.65 5.80 -6.37
C GLU A 91 -2.93 4.54 -5.53
N VAL A 92 -3.23 3.41 -6.16
CA VAL A 92 -3.44 2.14 -5.48
C VAL A 92 -2.49 1.09 -6.06
N TYR A 93 -2.05 0.17 -5.23
CA TYR A 93 -1.07 -0.86 -5.61
C TYR A 93 -1.36 -2.14 -4.84
N VAL A 94 -0.90 -3.30 -5.30
CA VAL A 94 -1.10 -4.53 -4.52
C VAL A 94 -0.10 -4.57 -3.36
N ASP A 95 -0.61 -4.79 -2.15
CA ASP A 95 0.18 -4.68 -0.92
C ASP A 95 0.01 -5.92 -0.02
N PHE A 96 0.95 -6.87 -0.12
CA PHE A 96 1.07 -7.97 0.84
C PHE A 96 2.20 -7.75 1.86
N GLN A 97 2.62 -6.49 2.02
CA GLN A 97 3.68 -6.06 2.92
C GLN A 97 4.94 -6.94 2.84
N ASN A 98 5.65 -7.08 3.95
CA ASN A 98 6.89 -7.85 4.03
C ASN A 98 6.66 -9.37 4.01
N SER A 99 5.40 -9.84 3.98
CA SER A 99 5.09 -11.27 3.85
C SER A 99 5.04 -11.72 2.38
N TYR A 100 5.08 -10.77 1.44
CA TYR A 100 4.88 -11.03 0.02
C TYR A 100 5.80 -12.12 -0.55
N GLU A 101 7.12 -11.91 -0.42
CA GLU A 101 8.11 -12.80 -1.02
C GLU A 101 8.09 -14.17 -0.34
N ALA A 102 8.06 -14.21 1.00
CA ALA A 102 7.98 -15.46 1.73
C ALA A 102 6.73 -16.26 1.36
N GLY A 103 5.57 -15.60 1.22
CA GLY A 103 4.33 -16.24 0.76
C GLY A 103 4.34 -16.64 -0.72
N TRP A 104 5.15 -16.00 -1.57
CA TRP A 104 5.42 -16.47 -2.94
C TRP A 104 6.26 -17.75 -2.93
N PHE A 105 7.29 -17.81 -2.07
CA PHE A 105 8.15 -18.99 -1.88
C PHE A 105 7.50 -20.12 -1.05
N GLY A 106 6.21 -20.01 -0.73
CA GLY A 106 5.42 -21.08 -0.11
C GLY A 106 5.38 -21.08 1.42
N CYS A 107 5.96 -20.07 2.08
CA CYS A 107 5.79 -19.93 3.54
C CYS A 107 4.32 -19.64 3.88
N GLN A 108 3.79 -20.30 4.91
CA GLN A 108 2.44 -20.06 5.38
C GLN A 108 2.35 -18.67 6.04
N ILE A 109 1.38 -17.86 5.63
CA ILE A 109 1.08 -16.57 6.28
C ILE A 109 0.31 -16.83 7.57
N ARG A 110 0.70 -16.13 8.63
CA ARG A 110 0.01 -16.05 9.90
C ARG A 110 -0.49 -14.63 10.12
N TYR A 111 -1.77 -14.51 10.44
CA TYR A 111 -2.41 -13.26 10.80
C TYR A 111 -2.48 -13.13 12.33
N PHE A 112 -2.39 -11.89 12.80
CA PHE A 112 -2.44 -11.53 14.21
C PHE A 112 -3.48 -10.41 14.40
N ASP A 113 -4.08 -10.34 15.58
CA ASP A 113 -5.12 -9.35 15.89
C ASP A 113 -4.54 -7.94 16.14
N ASP A 114 -3.28 -7.85 16.53
CA ASP A 114 -2.60 -6.65 17.03
C ASP A 114 -1.26 -6.34 16.36
N GLU A 115 -0.86 -7.12 15.35
CA GLU A 115 0.40 -6.95 14.63
C GLU A 115 0.27 -7.26 13.13
N ALA A 116 1.19 -6.73 12.33
CA ALA A 116 1.26 -7.04 10.91
C ALA A 116 1.42 -8.56 10.66
N PRO A 117 0.94 -9.08 9.51
CA PRO A 117 1.11 -10.49 9.18
C PRO A 117 2.59 -10.84 9.07
N ASP A 118 2.90 -12.08 9.40
CA ASP A 118 4.23 -12.66 9.20
C ASP A 118 4.08 -14.06 8.63
N THR A 119 5.20 -14.73 8.37
CA THR A 119 5.24 -16.06 7.79
C THR A 119 5.85 -17.08 8.73
N LEU A 120 5.37 -18.31 8.64
CA LEU A 120 6.01 -19.44 9.31
C LEU A 120 7.19 -19.94 8.47
N PRO A 121 8.35 -20.22 9.06
CA PRO A 121 9.48 -20.76 8.34
C PRO A 121 9.13 -22.07 7.63
N LEU A 122 9.41 -22.16 6.34
CA LEU A 122 9.15 -23.35 5.53
C LEU A 122 10.17 -24.46 5.81
N LEU A 123 11.46 -24.11 5.86
CA LEU A 123 12.58 -25.06 6.00
C LEU A 123 13.11 -25.03 7.43
N GLN A 124 12.53 -25.84 8.31
CA GLN A 124 12.85 -25.83 9.75
C GLN A 124 13.86 -26.90 10.17
N ARG A 125 14.09 -27.92 9.34
CA ARG A 125 15.02 -29.02 9.63
C ARG A 125 16.33 -28.85 8.87
N GLU A 126 17.43 -29.24 9.50
CA GLU A 126 18.78 -29.18 8.91
C GLU A 126 18.85 -29.94 7.57
N GLU A 127 18.15 -31.08 7.47
CA GLU A 127 18.08 -31.92 6.28
C GLU A 127 17.36 -31.25 5.10
N ASP A 128 16.48 -30.28 5.35
CA ASP A 128 15.67 -29.61 4.31
C ASP A 128 16.19 -28.21 3.94
N LYS A 129 17.21 -27.69 4.63
CA LYS A 129 17.62 -26.27 4.50
C LYS A 129 18.04 -25.86 3.09
N ASN A 130 18.47 -26.82 2.27
CA ASN A 130 18.87 -26.60 0.89
C ASN A 130 17.72 -26.82 -0.11
N GLY A 131 16.54 -27.23 0.34
CA GLY A 131 15.42 -27.58 -0.54
C GLY A 131 14.94 -26.44 -1.43
N ILE A 132 15.22 -25.18 -1.07
CA ILE A 132 14.95 -24.01 -1.93
C ILE A 132 15.79 -24.02 -3.22
N PHE A 133 17.03 -24.53 -3.17
CA PHE A 133 17.89 -24.62 -4.36
C PHE A 133 17.42 -25.72 -5.31
N ASP A 134 16.87 -26.80 -4.77
CA ASP A 134 16.31 -27.90 -5.54
C ASP A 134 14.96 -27.52 -6.18
N ALA A 135 14.11 -26.78 -5.45
CA ALA A 135 12.81 -26.33 -5.93
C ALA A 135 12.92 -25.19 -6.97
N GLY A 136 13.94 -24.34 -6.85
CA GLY A 136 14.11 -23.15 -7.68
C GLY A 136 13.08 -22.05 -7.36
N VAL A 137 12.99 -21.06 -8.25
CA VAL A 137 12.03 -19.96 -8.11
C VAL A 137 10.65 -20.42 -8.61
N PRO A 138 9.58 -20.32 -7.79
CA PRO A 138 8.24 -20.70 -8.23
C PRO A 138 7.76 -19.85 -9.41
N ASP A 139 6.98 -20.45 -10.32
CA ASP A 139 6.36 -19.72 -11.44
C ASP A 139 5.47 -18.58 -10.88
N PRO A 140 5.69 -17.33 -11.29
CA PRO A 140 4.97 -16.18 -10.76
C PRO A 140 3.46 -16.19 -11.06
N PHE A 141 2.99 -17.00 -12.01
CA PHE A 141 1.57 -17.04 -12.38
C PHE A 141 0.83 -18.28 -11.86
N ALA A 142 1.55 -19.22 -11.24
CA ALA A 142 1.00 -20.55 -10.94
C ALA A 142 0.64 -20.76 -9.45
N GLY A 143 1.07 -19.89 -8.53
CA GLY A 143 0.75 -20.06 -7.12
C GLY A 143 1.24 -18.99 -6.17
N GLY A 144 0.92 -19.19 -4.90
CA GLY A 144 1.35 -18.35 -3.77
C GLY A 144 0.82 -16.92 -3.86
N LEU A 145 1.48 -16.02 -3.13
CA LEU A 145 1.12 -14.60 -3.15
C LEU A 145 1.43 -13.91 -4.49
N MET A 146 2.35 -14.42 -5.30
CA MET A 146 2.66 -13.82 -6.61
C MET A 146 1.54 -14.04 -7.62
N GLN A 147 0.91 -15.22 -7.66
CA GLN A 147 -0.31 -15.40 -8.45
C GLN A 147 -1.42 -14.47 -7.97
N ARG A 148 -1.66 -14.42 -6.65
CA ARG A 148 -2.68 -13.52 -6.07
C ARG A 148 -2.40 -12.05 -6.38
N ASN A 149 -1.12 -11.66 -6.45
CA ASN A 149 -0.73 -10.32 -6.85
C ASN A 149 -1.26 -9.96 -8.24
N TRP A 150 -1.14 -10.87 -9.20
CA TRP A 150 -1.73 -10.69 -10.53
C TRP A 150 -3.26 -10.62 -10.48
N ASP A 151 -3.91 -11.46 -9.69
CA ASP A 151 -5.37 -11.43 -9.55
C ASP A 151 -5.85 -10.08 -8.99
N PHE A 152 -5.16 -9.54 -7.99
CA PHE A 152 -5.48 -8.26 -7.35
C PHE A 152 -5.17 -7.09 -8.28
N PHE A 153 -4.05 -7.16 -9.00
CA PHE A 153 -3.68 -6.17 -10.00
C PHE A 153 -4.74 -6.09 -11.10
N GLU A 154 -5.15 -7.23 -11.67
CA GLU A 154 -6.22 -7.29 -12.66
C GLU A 154 -7.54 -6.75 -12.11
N TYR A 155 -7.88 -7.06 -10.85
CA TYR A 155 -9.02 -6.46 -10.19
C TYR A 155 -8.92 -4.92 -10.16
N PHE A 156 -7.78 -4.33 -9.76
CA PHE A 156 -7.61 -2.87 -9.74
C PHE A 156 -7.69 -2.24 -11.13
N LYS A 157 -7.06 -2.85 -12.15
CA LYS A 157 -7.16 -2.38 -13.54
C LYS A 157 -8.58 -2.47 -14.06
N ASN A 158 -9.33 -3.51 -13.71
CA ASN A 158 -10.74 -3.63 -14.07
C ASN A 158 -11.58 -2.53 -13.40
N ARG A 159 -11.41 -2.29 -12.08
CA ARG A 159 -12.10 -1.20 -11.37
C ARG A 159 -11.80 0.17 -11.98
N GLN A 160 -10.55 0.42 -12.35
CA GLN A 160 -10.16 1.64 -13.04
C GLN A 160 -10.84 1.76 -14.41
N ARG A 161 -10.82 0.70 -15.24
CA ARG A 161 -11.47 0.68 -16.56
C ARG A 161 -12.98 0.89 -16.47
N ASP A 162 -13.60 0.37 -15.41
CA ASP A 162 -15.03 0.52 -15.13
C ASP A 162 -15.39 1.92 -14.60
N GLY A 163 -14.40 2.83 -14.48
CA GLY A 163 -14.62 4.21 -14.09
C GLY A 163 -14.86 4.39 -12.59
N PHE A 164 -14.33 3.49 -11.75
CA PHE A 164 -14.44 3.63 -10.31
C PHE A 164 -13.87 4.97 -9.82
N THR A 165 -14.60 5.61 -8.91
CA THR A 165 -14.17 6.86 -8.28
C THR A 165 -14.26 6.78 -6.76
N TRP A 166 -13.33 7.45 -6.09
CA TRP A 166 -13.36 7.70 -4.65
C TRP A 166 -13.32 9.21 -4.41
N GLU A 167 -14.26 9.74 -3.63
CA GLU A 167 -14.41 11.20 -3.40
C GLU A 167 -14.45 12.02 -4.71
N GLY A 168 -15.02 11.46 -5.78
CA GLY A 168 -15.13 12.10 -7.09
C GLY A 168 -13.84 12.14 -7.91
N LYS A 169 -12.77 11.46 -7.48
CA LYS A 169 -11.52 11.30 -8.23
C LYS A 169 -11.32 9.85 -8.67
N PRO A 170 -10.77 9.59 -9.87
CA PRO A 170 -10.54 8.24 -10.36
C PRO A 170 -9.36 7.57 -9.64
N ILE A 171 -9.15 6.29 -9.90
CA ILE A 171 -7.85 5.64 -9.67
C ILE A 171 -6.85 6.17 -10.70
N ALA A 172 -5.65 6.55 -10.26
CA ALA A 172 -4.57 7.04 -11.12
C ALA A 172 -4.07 5.94 -12.08
N ASP A 173 -3.67 6.34 -13.29
CA ASP A 173 -3.25 5.46 -14.40
C ASP A 173 -2.04 4.57 -14.10
#